data_AF-A0A7W8KJU7-F1
#
_entry.id   AF-A0A7W8KJU7-F1
#
_cell.length_a   1.000
_cell.length_b   1.000
_cell.length_c   1.000
_cell.angle_alpha   90.00
_cell.angle_beta   90.00
_cell.angle_gamma   90.00
#
_symmetry.space_group_name_H-M   'P 1'
#
loop_
_entity.id
_entity.type
_entity.pdbx_description
1 polymer ?
#
loop_
_entity_poly.entity_id
_entity_poly.type
_entity_poly.pdbx_seq_one_letter_code
_entity_poly.pdbx_strand_id
1 'polypeptide(L)' 'MAIAWVLRDARVTSALIGARNVEQLDGSLDALKNLGFSAAELAQIDQHAIDGGVDLWRVSSSIT' A
#
# COMPACT_ATOMS: atom_id res chain seq x y z
N MET A 1 -3.77 4.52 5.61
CA MET A 1 -4.28 4.49 4.23
C MET A 1 -3.45 3.61 3.30
N ALA A 2 -2.13 3.81 3.16
CA ALA A 2 -1.32 3.04 2.19
C ALA A 2 -1.43 1.51 2.34
N ILE A 3 -1.31 0.98 3.56
CA ILE A 3 -1.49 -0.47 3.84
C ILE A 3 -2.89 -0.93 3.42
N ALA A 4 -3.93 -0.17 3.79
CA ALA A 4 -5.31 -0.47 3.41
C ALA A 4 -5.51 -0.46 1.89
N TRP A 5 -4.89 0.48 1.19
CA TRP A 5 -4.93 0.57 -0.27
C TRP A 5 -4.28 -0.65 -0.91
N VAL A 6 -3.13 -1.12 -0.42
CA VAL A 6 -2.47 -2.34 -0.92
C VAL A 6 -3.35 -3.58 -0.68
N LEU A 7 -3.95 -3.69 0.50
CA LEU A 7 -4.79 -4.83 0.89
C LEU A 7 -6.24 -4.76 0.39
N ARG A 8 -6.63 -3.71 -0.35
CA ARG A 8 -7.98 -3.57 -0.90
C ARG A 8 -8.31 -4.63 -1.96
N ASP A 9 -7.28 -5.11 -2.64
CA ASP A 9 -7.40 -6.07 -3.73
C ASP A 9 -7.26 -7.49 -3.17
N ALA A 10 -8.29 -8.32 -3.35
CA ALA A 10 -8.33 -9.68 -2.86
C ALA A 10 -7.22 -10.59 -3.44
N ARG A 11 -6.56 -10.19 -4.52
CA ARG A 11 -5.41 -10.90 -5.10
C ARG A 11 -4.13 -10.69 -4.29
N VAL A 12 -4.06 -9.66 -3.45
CA VAL A 12 -2.92 -9.37 -2.58
C VAL A 12 -3.15 -10.01 -1.22
N THR A 13 -2.43 -11.11 -0.93
CA THR A 13 -2.65 -11.90 0.29
C THR A 13 -2.16 -11.20 1.56
N SER A 14 -1.10 -10.39 1.47
CA SER A 14 -0.47 -9.74 2.62
C SER A 14 0.35 -8.52 2.20
N ALA A 15 0.62 -7.63 3.16
CA ALA A 15 1.51 -6.50 3.02
C ALA A 15 2.66 -6.63 4.03
N LEU A 16 3.90 -6.70 3.53
CA LEU A 16 5.09 -6.77 4.38
C LEU A 16 5.46 -5.36 4.85
N ILE A 17 5.53 -5.17 6.17
CA ILE A 17 5.83 -3.87 6.80
C ILE A 17 7.04 -3.97 7.73
N GLY A 18 7.75 -2.85 7.88
CA GLY A 18 8.75 -2.67 8.92
C GLY A 18 8.20 -1.74 10.02
N ALA A 19 8.51 -2.05 11.28
CA ALA A 19 8.19 -1.21 12.43
C ALA A 19 9.39 -1.18 13.39
N ARG A 20 9.70 0.00 13.93
CA ARG A 20 10.81 0.22 14.88
C ARG A 20 10.37 0.30 16.34
N ASN A 21 9.06 0.39 16.57
CA ASN A 21 8.43 0.40 17.88
C ASN A 21 6.99 -0.13 17.79
N VAL A 22 6.36 -0.33 18.95
CA VAL A 22 5.02 -0.92 19.04
C VAL A 22 3.97 0.03 18.51
N GLU A 23 4.13 1.33 18.70
CA GLU A 23 3.16 2.34 18.24
C GLU A 23 3.05 2.36 16.71
N GLN A 24 4.15 2.14 15.99
CA GLN A 24 4.12 1.99 14.53
C GLN A 24 3.42 0.71 14.08
N LEU A 25 3.59 -0.38 14.82
CA LEU A 25 2.87 -1.62 14.56
C LEU A 25 1.37 -1.40 14.77
N ASP A 26 0.97 -0.75 15.85
CA ASP A 26 -0.42 -0.45 16.17
C ASP A 26 -1.07 0.43 15.08
N GLY A 27 -0.38 1.49 14.65
CA GLY A 27 -0.82 2.32 13.54
C GLY A 27 -0.89 1.58 12.19
N SER A 28 -0.09 0.53 12.01
CA SER A 28 -0.17 -0.32 10.82
C SER A 28 -1.37 -1.25 10.87
N LEU A 29 -1.68 -1.81 12.05
CA LEU A 29 -2.86 -2.64 12.29
C LEU A 29 -4.16 -1.84 12.16
N ASP A 30 -4.15 -0.57 12.55
CA ASP A 30 -5.29 0.34 12.39
C ASP A 30 -5.75 0.49 10.94
N ALA A 31 -4.86 0.26 9.96
CA ALA A 31 -5.24 0.28 8.55
C ALA A 31 -6.29 -0.79 8.20
N LEU A 32 -6.34 -1.91 8.95
CA LEU A 32 -7.31 -2.98 8.73
C LEU A 32 -8.74 -2.60 9.12
N LYS A 33 -8.92 -1.52 9.89
CA LYS A 33 -10.25 -1.02 10.29
C LYS A 33 -11.05 -0.48 9.11
N ASN A 34 -10.41 -0.10 8.01
CA ASN A 34 -11.08 0.34 6.80
C ASN A 34 -10.26 0.01 5.54
N LEU A 35 -10.63 -1.09 4.86
CA LEU A 35 -10.07 -1.49 3.56
C LEU A 35 -10.92 -1.00 2.37
N GLY A 36 -12.08 -0.39 2.65
CA GLY A 36 -12.99 0.10 1.62
C GLY A 36 -12.54 1.44 1.06
N PHE A 37 -12.56 1.54 -0.27
CA PHE A 37 -12.39 2.80 -0.98
C PHE A 37 -13.56 2.98 -1.94
N SER A 38 -14.13 4.17 -1.98
CA SER A 38 -15.09 4.54 -3.01
C SER A 38 -14.39 4.71 -4.36
N ALA A 39 -15.16 4.60 -5.45
CA ALA A 39 -14.63 4.83 -6.79
C ALA A 39 -14.04 6.24 -6.96
N ALA A 40 -14.63 7.25 -6.30
CA ALA A 40 -14.13 8.62 -6.33
C ALA A 40 -12.78 8.76 -5.63
N GLU A 41 -12.60 8.14 -4.47
CA GLU A 41 -11.30 8.13 -3.77
C GLU A 41 -10.24 7.41 -4.58
N LEU A 42 -10.57 6.27 -5.19
CA LEU A 42 -9.63 5.56 -6.06
C LEU A 42 -9.22 6.41 -7.26
N ALA A 43 -10.16 7.08 -7.91
CA ALA A 43 -9.86 7.98 -9.02
C ALA A 43 -8.93 9.14 -8.61
N GLN A 44 -9.12 9.69 -7.41
CA GLN A 44 -8.22 10.73 -6.87
C GLN A 44 -6.84 10.17 -6.55
N ILE A 45 -6.76 8.96 -5.99
CA ILE A 45 -5.47 8.31 -5.74
C ILE A 45 -4.76 8.06 -7.07
N ASP A 46 -5.42 7.50 -8.08
CA ASP A 46 -4.82 7.20 -9.39
C ASP A 46 -4.32 8.48 -10.09
N GLN A 47 -4.98 9.63 -9.88
CA GLN A 47 -4.53 10.91 -10.40
C GLN A 47 -3.21 11.39 -9.78
N HIS A 48 -2.95 11.07 -8.51
CA HIS A 48 -1.82 11.59 -7.75
C HIS A 48 -0.70 10.57 -7.50
N ALA A 49 -1.02 9.28 -7.49
CA ALA A 49 -0.12 8.17 -7.21
C ALA A 49 0.68 7.78 -8.46
N ILE A 50 1.55 8.70 -8.90
CA ILE A 50 2.51 8.47 -9.98
C ILE A 50 3.78 7.78 -9.44
N ASP A 51 4.62 7.28 -10.36
CA ASP A 51 5.91 6.68 -10.00
C ASP A 51 6.82 7.70 -9.30
N GLY A 52 7.16 7.41 -8.05
CA GLY A 52 8.03 8.25 -7.22
C GLY A 52 9.52 8.06 -7.46
N GLY A 53 9.93 7.15 -8.36
CA GLY A 53 11.34 6.84 -8.61
C GLY A 53 12.04 6.10 -7.47
N VAL A 54 11.28 5.47 -6.58
CA VAL A 54 11.79 4.81 -5.36
C VAL A 54 11.87 3.27 -5.45
N ASP A 55 11.52 2.69 -6.60
CA ASP A 55 11.66 1.25 -6.83
C ASP A 55 13.13 0.89 -7.14
N LEU A 56 13.88 0.58 -6.08
CA LEU A 56 15.28 0.17 -6.15
C LEU A 56 15.48 -1.22 -6.77
N TRP A 57 14.42 -2.03 -6.85
CA TRP A 57 14.48 -3.41 -7.37
C TRP A 57 13.95 -3.53 -8.80
N ARG A 58 13.63 -2.40 -9.45
CA ARG A 58 13.10 -2.35 -10.82
C ARG A 58 13.89 -3.19 -11.82
N VAL A 59 15.21 -3.20 -11.72
CA VAL A 59 16.06 -4.01 -12.62
C VAL A 59 15.77 -5.50 -12.43
N SER A 60 15.66 -5.96 -11.19
CA SER A 60 15.37 -7.37 -10.91
C SER A 60 13.95 -7.78 -11.33
N SER A 61 12.97 -6.89 -11.18
CA SER A 61 11.57 -7.19 -11.48
C SER A 61 11.19 -7.04 -12.97
N SER A 62 11.99 -6.30 -13.75
CA SER A 62 11.77 -6.08 -15.18
C SER A 62 12.53 -7.03 -16.10
N ILE A 63 13.41 -7.89 -15.56
CA ILE A 63 14.02 -8.97 -16.32
C ILE A 63 12.95 -10.03 -16.58
N THR A 64 12.43 -10.04 -17.81
CA THR A 64 11.58 -11.09 -18.39
C THR A 64 12.26 -11.62 -19.64
#